data_AF-A0A928J9J7-F1
#
_entry.id   AF-A0A928J9J7-F1
#
_cell.length_a   1.000
_cell.length_b   1.000
_cell.length_c   1.000
_cell.angle_alpha   90.00
_cell.angle_beta   90.00
_cell.angle_gamma   90.00
#
_symmetry.space_group_name_H-M   'P 1'
#
loop_
_entity.id
_entity.type
_entity.pdbx_description
1 polymer ?
#
loop_
_entity_poly.entity_id
_entity_poly.type
_entity_poly.pdbx_seq_one_letter_code
_entity_poly.pdbx_strand_id
1 'polypeptide(L)'
;MITKKLKYSARLWWFVPATLAAGVINGLLGAGGGVIMLYVVRAVLKGRGDMEAVQKDTFATVVAIILPVSVVSAISYASKGNLNMDIMGVLTIPALIGGIIGAYLTDKLPSRVVRGIFALLVIISGVRMIF
;
A
#
# COMPACT_ATOMS: atom_id res chain seq x y z
N MET A 1 -2.14 30.99 4.96
CA MET A 1 -1.36 29.71 5.00
C MET A 1 -1.52 28.92 6.31
N ILE A 2 -1.95 29.53 7.43
CA ILE A 2 -2.02 28.89 8.76
C ILE A 2 -3.35 28.14 9.03
N THR A 3 -4.45 28.53 8.38
CA THR A 3 -5.79 27.93 8.59
C THR A 3 -5.97 26.51 8.04
N LYS A 4 -5.13 26.05 7.10
CA LYS A 4 -5.17 24.66 6.60
C LYS A 4 -4.65 23.63 7.61
N LYS A 5 -3.75 24.02 8.53
CA LYS A 5 -3.17 23.10 9.53
C LYS A 5 -4.14 22.78 10.67
N LEU A 6 -5.01 23.73 11.06
CA LEU A 6 -5.97 23.54 12.16
C LEU A 6 -7.13 22.59 11.82
N LYS A 7 -7.57 22.54 10.55
CA LYS A 7 -8.63 21.62 10.09
C LYS A 7 -8.15 20.16 9.95
N TYR A 8 -6.84 19.92 10.00
CA TYR A 8 -6.22 18.60 9.97
C TYR A 8 -6.23 17.93 11.36
N SER A 9 -6.07 18.71 12.44
CA SER A 9 -5.95 18.19 13.81
C SER A 9 -7.25 17.52 14.31
N ALA A 10 -8.41 18.14 14.09
CA ALA A 10 -9.71 17.58 14.51
C ALA A 10 -10.17 16.36 13.67
N ARG A 11 -9.59 16.17 12.48
CA ARG A 11 -9.88 15.02 11.60
C ARG A 11 -8.93 13.85 11.83
N LEU A 12 -7.71 14.10 12.33
CA LEU A 12 -6.68 13.10 12.64
C LEU A 12 -7.17 12.03 13.63
N TRP A 13 -8.00 12.43 14.58
CA TRP A 13 -8.56 11.54 15.61
C TRP A 13 -9.50 10.47 15.05
N TRP A 14 -10.17 10.73 13.90
CA TRP A 14 -10.98 9.72 13.20
C TRP A 14 -10.12 8.77 12.35
N PHE A 15 -8.89 9.15 12.00
CA PHE A 15 -8.02 8.32 11.20
C PHE A 15 -7.33 7.23 12.01
N VAL A 16 -7.01 7.47 13.28
CA VAL A 16 -6.44 6.46 14.19
C VAL A 16 -7.31 5.19 14.26
N PRO A 17 -8.61 5.26 14.60
CA PRO A 17 -9.48 4.08 14.60
C PRO A 17 -9.67 3.51 13.20
N ALA A 18 -9.70 4.33 12.15
CA ALA A 18 -9.83 3.84 10.77
C ALA A 18 -8.59 3.03 10.32
N THR A 19 -7.38 3.47 10.66
CA THR A 19 -6.14 2.75 10.37
C THR A 19 -5.99 1.50 11.23
N LEU A 20 -6.45 1.54 12.49
CA LEU A 20 -6.50 0.35 13.34
C LEU A 20 -7.47 -0.69 12.79
N ALA A 21 -8.68 -0.28 12.42
CA ALA A 21 -9.66 -1.15 11.79
C ALA A 21 -9.12 -1.71 10.46
N ALA A 22 -8.50 -0.88 9.62
CA ALA A 22 -7.87 -1.33 8.39
C ALA A 22 -6.76 -2.37 8.65
N GLY A 23 -5.96 -2.19 9.71
CA GLY A 23 -4.95 -3.16 10.14
C GLY A 23 -5.54 -4.50 10.60
N VAL A 24 -6.60 -4.46 11.42
CA VAL A 24 -7.33 -5.67 11.84
C VAL A 24 -7.92 -6.40 10.62
N ILE A 25 -8.56 -5.65 9.72
CA ILE A 25 -9.12 -6.22 8.49
C ILE A 25 -8.02 -6.78 7.59
N ASN A 26 -6.84 -6.15 7.52
CA ASN A 26 -5.69 -6.68 6.79
C ASN A 26 -5.13 -7.97 7.42
N GLY A 27 -5.18 -8.11 8.74
CA GLY A 27 -4.87 -9.36 9.41
C GLY A 27 -5.89 -10.47 9.10
N LEU A 28 -7.18 -10.13 9.03
CA LEU A 28 -8.28 -11.08 8.81
C LEU A 28 -8.47 -11.48 7.34
N LEU A 29 -8.44 -10.52 6.43
CA LEU A 29 -8.64 -10.71 4.98
C LEU A 29 -7.31 -10.94 4.24
N GLY A 30 -6.18 -10.89 4.92
CA GLY A 30 -4.86 -10.94 4.32
C GLY A 30 -4.64 -9.80 3.33
N ALA A 31 -4.11 -10.12 2.14
CA ALA A 31 -3.73 -9.14 1.11
C ALA A 31 -4.84 -8.15 0.71
N GLY A 32 -6.12 -8.50 0.90
CA GLY A 32 -7.26 -7.63 0.60
C GLY A 32 -7.35 -6.37 1.49
N GLY A 33 -6.84 -6.42 2.72
CA GLY A 33 -6.89 -5.26 3.62
C GLY A 33 -5.91 -4.14 3.27
N GLY A 34 -4.83 -4.45 2.54
CA GLY A 34 -3.91 -3.44 1.99
C GLY A 34 -4.61 -2.44 1.05
N VAL A 35 -5.65 -2.89 0.34
CA VAL A 35 -6.47 -2.03 -0.53
C VAL A 35 -7.30 -1.04 0.28
N ILE A 36 -7.75 -1.42 1.48
CA ILE A 36 -8.46 -0.53 2.40
C ILE A 36 -7.55 0.63 2.83
N MET A 37 -6.26 0.35 3.04
CA MET A 37 -5.27 1.36 3.39
C MET A 37 -5.15 2.46 2.33
N LEU A 38 -5.25 2.11 1.04
CA LEU A 38 -5.25 3.11 -0.05
C LEU A 38 -6.45 4.07 0.07
N TYR A 39 -7.63 3.59 0.43
CA TYR A 39 -8.81 4.45 0.62
C TYR A 39 -8.66 5.36 1.84
N VAL A 40 -8.12 4.82 2.95
CA VAL A 40 -7.88 5.59 4.18
C VAL A 40 -6.86 6.70 3.92
N VAL A 41 -5.69 6.35 3.36
CA VAL A 41 -4.62 7.32 3.04
C VAL A 41 -5.11 8.36 2.02
N ARG A 42 -5.86 7.94 0.99
CA ARG A 42 -6.45 8.89 0.04
C ARG A 42 -7.43 9.84 0.69
N ALA A 43 -8.23 9.39 1.65
CA ALA A 43 -9.15 10.25 2.40
C ALA A 43 -8.39 11.27 3.26
N VAL A 44 -7.24 10.90 3.83
CA VAL A 44 -6.33 11.83 4.54
C VAL A 44 -5.76 12.87 3.58
N LEU A 45 -5.35 12.45 2.38
CA LEU A 45 -4.66 13.32 1.42
C LEU A 45 -5.59 14.14 0.51
N LYS A 46 -6.90 13.85 0.49
CA LYS A 46 -7.92 14.49 -0.37
C LYS A 46 -8.01 16.03 -0.28
N GLY A 47 -7.31 16.67 0.67
CA GLY A 47 -7.23 18.12 0.82
C GLY A 47 -5.96 18.80 0.29
N ARG A 48 -5.02 18.06 -0.31
CA ARG A 48 -3.66 18.55 -0.61
C ARG A 48 -3.40 19.17 -1.99
N GLY A 49 -4.41 19.43 -2.82
CA GLY A 49 -4.20 20.07 -4.14
C GLY A 49 -4.68 19.17 -5.27
N ASP A 50 -3.96 19.20 -6.40
CA ASP A 50 -4.37 18.49 -7.63
C ASP A 50 -4.61 17.00 -7.41
N MET A 51 -5.69 16.49 -8.00
CA MET A 51 -6.11 15.09 -7.81
C MET A 51 -5.04 14.09 -8.28
N GLU A 52 -4.21 14.47 -9.24
CA GLU A 52 -3.17 13.59 -9.79
C GLU A 52 -2.03 13.36 -8.78
N ALA A 53 -1.55 14.44 -8.15
CA ALA A 53 -0.51 14.40 -7.13
C ALA A 53 -0.98 13.61 -5.90
N VAL A 54 -2.22 13.85 -5.45
CA VAL A 54 -2.82 13.12 -4.32
C VAL A 54 -2.81 11.61 -4.54
N GLN A 55 -2.98 11.13 -5.77
CA GLN A 55 -2.94 9.70 -6.05
C GLN A 55 -1.54 9.10 -5.97
N LYS A 56 -0.56 9.74 -6.60
CA LYS A 56 0.83 9.28 -6.57
C LYS A 56 1.34 9.25 -5.11
N ASP A 57 1.05 10.31 -4.36
CA ASP A 57 1.36 10.39 -2.92
C ASP A 57 0.68 9.28 -2.11
N THR A 58 -0.58 8.94 -2.44
CA THR A 58 -1.30 7.85 -1.76
C THR A 58 -0.59 6.52 -1.96
N PHE A 59 -0.23 6.16 -3.19
CA PHE A 59 0.47 4.92 -3.49
C PHE A 59 1.85 4.87 -2.83
N ALA A 60 2.63 5.95 -2.94
CA ALA A 60 3.94 6.05 -2.31
C ALA A 60 3.86 5.90 -0.78
N THR A 61 2.88 6.57 -0.15
CA THR A 61 2.67 6.48 1.30
C THR A 61 2.28 5.07 1.73
N VAL A 62 1.40 4.38 1.00
CA VAL A 62 1.02 3.00 1.33
C VAL A 62 2.21 2.05 1.18
N VAL A 63 3.02 2.17 0.13
CA VAL A 63 4.24 1.37 -0.03
C VAL A 63 5.22 1.63 1.13
N ALA A 64 5.40 2.90 1.52
CA ALA A 64 6.23 3.25 2.67
C ALA A 64 5.73 2.65 3.99
N ILE A 65 4.41 2.52 4.16
CA ILE A 65 3.81 1.85 5.33
C ILE A 65 3.99 0.33 5.27
N ILE A 66 3.92 -0.27 4.09
CA ILE A 66 4.10 -1.72 3.92
C ILE A 66 5.54 -2.12 4.26
N LEU A 67 6.53 -1.28 3.94
CA LEU A 67 7.95 -1.59 4.17
C LEU A 67 8.29 -2.04 5.61
N PRO A 68 7.96 -1.31 6.70
CA PRO A 68 8.22 -1.78 8.06
C PRO A 68 7.43 -3.04 8.42
N VAL A 69 6.21 -3.20 7.91
CA VAL A 69 5.40 -4.42 8.11
C VAL A 69 6.06 -5.63 7.45
N SER A 70 6.61 -5.45 6.25
CA SER A 70 7.36 -6.48 5.54
C SER A 70 8.66 -6.84 6.25
N VAL A 71 9.38 -5.86 6.81
CA VAL A 71 10.58 -6.12 7.61
C VAL A 71 10.26 -6.95 8.85
N VAL A 72 9.22 -6.58 9.60
CA VAL A 72 8.78 -7.36 10.78
C VAL A 72 8.38 -8.77 10.38
N SER A 73 7.65 -8.92 9.27
CA SER A 73 7.26 -10.22 8.73
C SER A 73 8.48 -11.07 8.34
N ALA A 74 9.45 -10.48 7.66
CA ALA A 74 10.68 -11.14 7.26
C ALA A 74 11.48 -11.64 8.47
N ILE A 75 11.65 -10.81 9.50
CA ILE A 75 12.31 -11.20 10.75
C ILE A 75 11.54 -12.34 11.43
N SER A 76 10.20 -12.24 11.52
CA SER A 76 9.37 -13.27 12.14
C SER A 76 9.48 -14.62 11.44
N TYR A 77 9.52 -14.63 10.10
CA TYR A 77 9.72 -15.87 9.34
C TYR A 77 11.14 -16.43 9.49
N ALA A 78 12.16 -15.56 9.53
CA ALA A 78 13.54 -15.97 9.75
C ALA A 78 13.74 -16.62 11.13
N SER A 79 13.17 -16.03 12.18
CA SER A 79 13.27 -16.58 13.55
C SER A 79 12.56 -17.91 13.71
N LYS A 80 11.56 -18.23 12.88
CA LYS A 80 10.83 -19.51 12.91
C LYS A 80 11.52 -20.63 12.12
N GLY A 81 12.66 -20.37 11.48
CA GLY A 81 13.40 -21.36 10.68
C GLY A 81 12.65 -21.85 9.44
N ASN A 82 11.55 -21.21 9.06
CA ASN A 82 10.65 -21.66 7.99
C ASN A 82 10.99 -21.03 6.63
N LEU A 83 12.26 -20.64 6.44
CA LEU A 83 12.73 -19.97 5.23
C LEU A 83 13.51 -20.95 4.36
N ASN A 84 12.95 -21.27 3.20
CA ASN A 84 13.69 -21.96 2.16
C ASN A 84 14.57 -20.93 1.41
N MET A 85 15.86 -20.92 1.73
CA MET A 85 16.86 -19.99 1.16
C MET A 85 16.93 -20.06 -0.37
N ASP A 86 16.74 -21.24 -0.97
CA ASP A 86 16.78 -21.41 -2.43
C ASP A 86 15.61 -20.69 -3.10
N ILE A 87 14.39 -20.87 -2.57
CA ILE A 87 13.18 -20.20 -3.10
C ILE A 87 13.30 -18.68 -2.87
N MET A 88 13.82 -18.26 -1.72
CA MET A 88 14.00 -16.84 -1.42
C MET A 88 14.94 -16.16 -2.43
N GLY A 89 16.09 -16.78 -2.75
CA GLY A 89 17.03 -16.22 -3.73
C GLY A 89 16.38 -16.03 -5.10
N VAL A 90 15.65 -17.04 -5.56
CA VAL A 90 14.96 -17.02 -6.86
C VAL A 90 13.84 -15.98 -6.91
N LEU A 91 13.07 -15.82 -5.83
CA LEU A 91 11.95 -14.87 -5.80
C LEU A 91 12.39 -13.43 -5.54
N THR A 92 13.50 -13.21 -4.84
CA THR A 92 13.98 -11.87 -4.46
C THR A 92 14.41 -11.06 -5.68
N ILE A 93 15.12 -11.67 -6.63
CA ILE A 93 15.62 -11.00 -7.84
C ILE A 93 14.48 -10.38 -8.68
N PRO A 94 13.46 -11.14 -9.13
CA PRO A 94 12.36 -10.58 -9.89
C PRO A 94 11.51 -9.61 -9.05
N ALA A 95 11.38 -9.82 -7.74
CA ALA A 95 10.69 -8.87 -6.86
C ALA A 95 11.38 -7.51 -6.79
N LEU A 96 12.71 -7.49 -6.66
CA LEU A 96 13.50 -6.25 -6.66
C LEU A 96 13.42 -5.53 -8.02
N ILE A 97 13.64 -6.26 -9.11
CA ILE A 97 13.58 -5.70 -10.47
C ILE A 97 12.18 -5.14 -10.74
N GLY A 98 11.14 -5.93 -10.44
CA GLY A 98 9.74 -5.50 -10.61
C GLY A 98 9.38 -4.29 -9.75
N GLY A 99 9.86 -4.23 -8.50
CA GLY A 99 9.65 -3.11 -7.59
C GLY A 99 10.30 -1.81 -8.10
N ILE A 100 11.55 -1.87 -8.58
CA ILE A 100 12.27 -0.71 -9.12
C ILE A 100 11.59 -0.22 -10.40
N ILE A 101 11.29 -1.12 -11.33
CA ILE A 101 10.59 -0.78 -12.58
C ILE A 101 9.21 -0.19 -12.27
N GLY A 102 8.46 -0.80 -11.35
CA GLY A 102 7.14 -0.34 -10.94
C GLY A 102 7.16 1.06 -10.32
N ALA A 103 8.13 1.34 -9.45
CA ALA A 103 8.32 2.67 -8.87
C ALA A 103 8.62 3.71 -9.94
N TYR A 104 9.56 3.42 -10.84
CA TYR A 104 9.92 4.33 -11.94
C TYR A 104 8.77 4.60 -12.91
N LEU A 105 8.00 3.56 -13.23
CA LEU A 105 6.88 3.65 -14.16
C LEU A 105 5.69 4.42 -13.56
N THR A 106 5.50 4.34 -12.23
CA THR A 106 4.44 5.07 -11.52
C THR A 106 4.64 6.59 -11.57
N ASP A 107 5.89 7.06 -11.56
CA ASP A 107 6.19 8.49 -11.71
C ASP A 107 5.94 8.98 -13.13
N LYS A 108 6.29 8.18 -14.14
CA LYS A 108 6.14 8.54 -15.56
C LYS A 108 4.73 8.41 -16.11
N LEU A 109 3.93 7.48 -15.60
CA LEU A 109 2.57 7.24 -16.10
C LEU A 109 1.57 8.25 -15.53
N PRO A 110 0.51 8.60 -16.31
CA PRO A 110 -0.59 9.38 -15.78
C PRO A 110 -1.35 8.57 -14.74
N SER A 111 -1.82 9.22 -13.67
CA SER A 111 -2.44 8.51 -12.54
C SER A 111 -3.70 7.72 -12.93
N ARG A 112 -4.34 8.03 -14.07
CA ARG A 112 -5.46 7.24 -14.61
C ARG A 112 -5.03 5.83 -15.03
N VAL A 113 -3.87 5.70 -15.65
CA VAL A 113 -3.34 4.40 -16.13
C VAL A 113 -2.89 3.55 -14.94
N VAL A 114 -2.12 4.13 -14.01
CA VAL A 114 -1.68 3.44 -12.79
C VAL A 114 -2.87 2.90 -12.01
N ARG A 115 -3.92 3.73 -11.85
CA ARG A 115 -5.15 3.35 -11.16
C ARG A 115 -5.90 2.24 -11.89
N GLY A 116 -5.93 2.27 -13.23
CA GLY A 116 -6.54 1.24 -14.06
C GLY A 116 -5.82 -0.10 -13.96
N ILE A 117 -4.48 -0.10 -14.04
CA ILE A 117 -3.65 -1.29 -13.86
C ILE A 117 -3.87 -1.88 -12.46
N PHE A 118 -3.82 -1.05 -11.41
CA PHE A 118 -4.07 -1.50 -10.04
C PHE A 118 -5.46 -2.13 -9.88
N ALA A 119 -6.51 -1.49 -10.41
CA ALA A 119 -7.86 -2.05 -10.36
C ALA A 119 -7.95 -3.41 -11.08
N LEU A 120 -7.33 -3.54 -12.24
CA LEU A 120 -7.30 -4.78 -13.01
C LEU A 120 -6.55 -5.89 -12.26
N LEU A 121 -5.41 -5.60 -11.65
CA LEU A 121 -4.66 -6.53 -10.81
C LEU A 121 -5.46 -7.00 -9.59
N VAL A 122 -6.21 -6.10 -8.94
CA VAL A 122 -7.07 -6.44 -7.81
C VAL A 122 -8.22 -7.35 -8.24
N ILE A 123 -8.87 -7.06 -9.39
CA ILE A 123 -9.93 -7.91 -9.94
C ILE A 123 -9.39 -9.30 -10.27
N ILE A 124 -8.25 -9.38 -10.97
CA ILE A 124 -7.62 -10.67 -11.31
C ILE A 124 -7.28 -11.47 -10.04
N SER A 125 -6.71 -10.80 -9.03
CA SER A 125 -6.40 -11.43 -7.75
C SER A 125 -7.64 -11.96 -7.06
N GLY A 126 -8.73 -11.18 -7.06
CA GLY A 126 -10.02 -11.59 -6.52
C GLY A 126 -10.62 -12.79 -7.25
N VAL A 127 -10.58 -12.80 -8.58
CA VAL A 127 -11.05 -13.94 -9.39
C VAL A 127 -10.23 -15.20 -9.10
N ARG A 128 -8.90 -15.09 -9.03
CA ARG A 128 -8.00 -16.21 -8.71
C ARG A 128 -8.16 -16.73 -7.27
N MET A 129 -8.76 -15.97 -6.36
CA MET A 129 -9.09 -16.49 -5.03
C MET A 129 -10.39 -17.30 -5.03
N ILE A 130 -11.27 -17.11 -6.01
CA ILE A 130 -12.54 -17.82 -6.13
C ILE A 130 -12.37 -19.15 -6.89
N PHE A 131 -11.48 -19.18 -7.89
CA PHE A 131 -11.18 -20.35 -8.73
C PHE A 131 -9.79 -20.89 -8.43
#